data_AF-A0A2V7SCL3-F1
#
_entry.id   AF-A0A2V7SCL3-F1
#
_cell.length_a   1.000
_cell.length_b   1.000
_cell.length_c   1.000
_cell.angle_alpha   90.00
_cell.angle_beta   90.00
_cell.angle_gamma   90.00
#
_symmetry.space_group_name_H-M   'P 1'
#
loop_
_entity.id
_entity.type
_entity.pdbx_description
1 polymer ?
#
loop_
_entity_poly.entity_id
_entity_poly.type
_entity_poly.pdbx_seq_one_letter_code
_entity_poly.pdbx_strand_id
1 'polypeptide(L)'
;MMTSTTSAAPPPAAADRSDFRNIMLSGTKVGLVAGVAVLVYTALFRAIPAGLAREVVEAVVVLATATLVSFLPAQWVVARGSEGIAGAAAVGLWGTIVFTAIDIVVLRPANHLVTIYPWTWDAVGGLSTWWYLPIWWMLGTFVAWMGGMLTAGRAARAGDSPTLQRVAVPVVAGAALIAVIGRIAGCPVMLPVTAGGGFTLTLTVLAVAAVARKA
;
A
#
# COMPACT_ATOMS: atom_id res chain seq x y z
N MET A 1 5.36 -53.29 27.18
CA MET A 1 4.63 -52.09 27.62
C MET A 1 4.93 -50.99 26.60
N MET A 2 4.05 -50.79 25.62
CA MET A 2 4.25 -49.80 24.55
C MET A 2 3.76 -48.45 25.07
N THR A 3 4.69 -47.54 25.38
CA THR A 3 4.38 -46.16 25.72
C THR A 3 3.92 -45.44 24.45
N SER A 4 2.62 -45.27 24.29
CA SER A 4 2.07 -44.40 23.25
C SER A 4 2.44 -42.95 23.59
N THR A 5 3.45 -42.41 22.91
CA THR A 5 3.70 -40.97 22.92
C THR A 5 2.57 -40.31 22.14
N THR A 6 1.58 -39.78 22.86
CA THR A 6 0.56 -38.90 22.30
C THR A 6 1.27 -37.64 21.80
N SER A 7 1.53 -37.56 20.49
CA SER A 7 2.00 -36.34 19.86
C SER A 7 0.94 -35.27 20.08
N ALA A 8 1.24 -34.25 20.88
CA ALA A 8 0.37 -33.09 21.00
C ALA A 8 0.18 -32.51 19.60
N ALA A 9 -1.06 -32.43 19.13
CA ALA A 9 -1.36 -31.75 17.89
C ALA A 9 -0.90 -30.29 18.05
N PRO A 10 -0.17 -29.73 17.07
CA PRO A 10 0.21 -28.32 17.13
C PRO A 10 -1.06 -27.48 17.29
N PRO A 11 -1.03 -26.40 18.10
CA PRO A 11 -2.18 -25.55 18.28
C PRO A 11 -2.69 -25.09 16.90
N PRO A 12 -4.02 -25.03 16.70
CA PRO A 12 -4.57 -24.59 15.43
C PRO A 12 -3.97 -23.23 15.08
N ALA A 13 -3.47 -23.11 13.84
CA ALA A 13 -2.96 -21.84 13.36
C ALA A 13 -4.04 -20.77 13.55
N ALA A 14 -3.67 -19.61 14.09
CA ALA A 14 -4.60 -18.50 14.23
C ALA A 14 -5.26 -18.22 12.88
N ALA A 15 -6.59 -18.29 12.84
CA ALA A 15 -7.36 -18.14 11.61
C ALA A 15 -7.16 -16.73 11.00
N ASP A 16 -7.20 -16.66 9.66
CA ASP A 16 -7.23 -15.40 8.93
C ASP A 16 -8.43 -14.57 9.41
N ARG A 17 -8.24 -13.27 9.67
CA ARG A 17 -9.27 -12.35 10.17
C ARG A 17 -9.89 -11.56 9.02
N SER A 18 -10.55 -12.26 8.11
CA SER A 18 -11.16 -11.69 6.90
C SER A 18 -12.66 -11.44 7.03
N ASP A 19 -13.20 -11.36 8.25
CA ASP A 19 -14.62 -11.06 8.45
C ASP A 19 -14.96 -9.64 7.98
N PHE A 20 -16.19 -9.46 7.52
CA PHE A 20 -16.65 -8.20 6.93
C PHE A 20 -16.42 -6.99 7.85
N ARG A 21 -16.66 -7.15 9.16
CA ARG A 21 -16.47 -6.06 10.12
C ARG A 21 -15.00 -5.66 10.22
N ASN A 22 -14.08 -6.62 10.31
CA ASN A 22 -12.64 -6.32 10.32
C ASN A 22 -12.20 -5.65 9.01
N ILE A 23 -12.70 -6.10 7.86
CA ILE A 23 -12.40 -5.50 6.56
C ILE A 23 -12.83 -4.03 6.53
N MET A 24 -14.08 -3.73 6.93
CA MET A 24 -14.61 -2.36 6.94
C MET A 24 -13.82 -1.46 7.89
N LEU A 25 -13.58 -1.89 9.12
CA LEU A 25 -12.83 -1.07 10.10
C LEU A 25 -11.38 -0.84 9.66
N SER A 26 -10.73 -1.87 9.14
CA SER A 26 -9.35 -1.80 8.67
C SER A 26 -9.23 -0.94 7.42
N GLY A 27 -10.11 -1.12 6.44
CA GLY A 27 -10.09 -0.30 5.22
C GLY A 27 -10.40 1.16 5.53
N THR A 28 -11.32 1.48 6.43
CA THR A 28 -11.55 2.87 6.88
C THR A 28 -10.27 3.50 7.42
N LYS A 29 -9.47 2.77 8.22
CA LYS A 29 -8.16 3.26 8.67
C LYS A 29 -7.20 3.50 7.50
N VAL A 30 -7.14 2.60 6.52
CA VAL A 30 -6.31 2.79 5.30
C VAL A 30 -6.72 4.05 4.56
N GLY A 31 -8.02 4.27 4.35
CA GLY A 31 -8.54 5.44 3.64
C GLY A 31 -8.22 6.76 4.37
N LEU A 32 -8.33 6.77 5.70
CA LEU A 32 -7.93 7.91 6.53
C LEU A 32 -6.43 8.18 6.43
N VAL A 33 -5.59 7.15 6.46
CA VAL A 33 -4.14 7.27 6.29
C VAL A 33 -3.80 7.90 4.93
N ALA A 34 -4.46 7.46 3.84
CA ALA A 34 -4.26 8.04 2.52
C ALA A 34 -4.69 9.52 2.47
N GLY A 35 -5.84 9.87 3.06
CA GLY A 35 -6.30 11.26 3.14
C GLY A 35 -5.33 12.17 3.91
N VAL A 36 -4.83 11.71 5.07
CA VAL A 36 -3.81 12.43 5.84
C VAL A 36 -2.52 12.57 5.05
N ALA A 37 -2.09 11.53 4.34
CA ALA A 37 -0.89 11.58 3.51
C ALA A 37 -0.98 12.64 2.41
N VAL A 38 -2.13 12.80 1.76
CA VAL A 38 -2.36 13.86 0.77
C VAL A 38 -2.21 15.24 1.42
N LEU A 39 -2.80 15.45 2.60
CA LEU A 39 -2.68 16.72 3.32
C LEU A 39 -1.24 17.02 3.73
N VAL A 40 -0.52 16.02 4.24
CA VAL A 40 0.90 16.14 4.62
C VAL A 40 1.76 16.45 3.40
N TYR A 41 1.58 15.72 2.30
CA TYR A 41 2.28 15.98 1.04
C TYR A 41 2.03 17.40 0.56
N THR A 42 0.76 17.83 0.56
CA THR A 42 0.36 19.19 0.16
C THR A 42 1.00 20.26 1.05
N ALA A 43 1.01 20.06 2.37
CA ALA A 43 1.63 20.99 3.30
C ALA A 43 3.14 21.14 3.03
N LEU A 44 3.84 20.02 2.79
CA LEU A 44 5.28 20.01 2.50
C LEU A 44 5.59 20.63 1.14
N PHE A 45 4.78 20.31 0.12
CA PHE A 45 4.84 20.90 -1.22
C PHE A 45 4.71 22.42 -1.16
N ARG A 46 3.94 22.96 -0.21
CA ARG A 46 3.77 24.41 -0.03
C ARG A 46 4.83 25.04 0.86
N ALA A 47 5.28 24.34 1.89
CA ALA A 47 6.20 24.87 2.88
C ALA A 47 7.67 24.86 2.40
N ILE A 48 8.04 23.93 1.53
CA ILE A 48 9.42 23.75 1.09
C ILE A 48 9.61 24.33 -0.32
N PRO A 49 10.62 25.18 -0.56
CA PRO A 49 10.95 25.66 -1.90
C PRO A 49 11.22 24.51 -2.88
N ALA A 50 10.95 24.75 -4.16
CA ALA A 50 11.25 23.78 -5.22
C ALA A 50 12.75 23.43 -5.23
N GLY A 51 13.06 22.13 -5.34
CA GLY A 51 14.43 21.64 -5.35
C GLY A 51 14.54 20.21 -4.82
N LEU A 52 15.76 19.68 -4.83
CA LEU A 52 16.03 18.29 -4.46
C LEU A 52 15.58 17.95 -3.03
N ALA A 53 15.79 18.85 -2.07
CA ALA A 53 15.42 18.61 -0.68
C ALA A 53 13.92 18.33 -0.51
N ARG A 54 13.08 19.13 -1.19
CA ARG A 54 11.63 18.93 -1.23
C ARG A 54 11.27 17.60 -1.86
N GLU A 55 11.84 17.30 -3.02
CA GLU A 55 11.57 16.05 -3.73
C GLU A 55 11.91 14.82 -2.90
N VAL A 56 13.01 14.86 -2.14
CA VAL A 56 13.39 13.79 -1.21
C VAL A 56 12.36 13.64 -0.09
N VAL A 57 11.95 14.74 0.54
CA VAL A 57 10.96 14.72 1.63
C VAL A 57 9.60 14.21 1.13
N GLU A 58 9.16 14.66 -0.05
CA GLU A 58 7.95 14.19 -0.71
C GLU A 58 8.04 12.69 -1.05
N ALA A 59 9.18 12.22 -1.55
CA ALA A 59 9.41 10.80 -1.83
C ALA A 59 9.34 9.95 -0.55
N VAL A 60 9.84 10.45 0.58
CA VAL A 60 9.71 9.76 1.88
C VAL A 60 8.24 9.61 2.28
N VAL A 61 7.43 10.66 2.12
CA VAL A 61 5.97 10.59 2.39
C VAL A 61 5.30 9.55 1.50
N VAL A 62 5.63 9.54 0.20
CA VAL A 62 5.10 8.57 -0.76
C VAL A 62 5.48 7.14 -0.36
N LEU A 63 6.75 6.88 -0.06
CA LEU A 63 7.23 5.54 0.31
C LEU A 63 6.66 5.07 1.65
N ALA A 64 6.56 5.97 2.64
CA ALA A 64 5.93 5.67 3.92
C ALA A 64 4.45 5.30 3.73
N THR A 65 3.71 6.11 2.98
CA THR A 65 2.29 5.87 2.71
C THR A 65 2.10 4.57 1.92
N ALA A 66 2.87 4.37 0.84
CA ALA A 66 2.84 3.15 0.04
C ALA A 66 3.11 1.90 0.90
N THR A 67 4.06 1.98 1.83
CA THR A 67 4.34 0.90 2.79
C THR A 67 3.12 0.60 3.67
N LEU A 68 2.50 1.63 4.26
CA LEU A 68 1.35 1.45 5.15
C LEU A 68 0.16 0.85 4.40
N VAL A 69 -0.21 1.40 3.24
CA VAL A 69 -1.38 0.93 2.47
C VAL A 69 -1.17 -0.43 1.82
N SER A 70 0.07 -0.84 1.56
CA SER A 70 0.37 -2.17 0.99
C SER A 70 0.42 -3.27 2.05
N PHE A 71 0.98 -2.99 3.24
CA PHE A 71 1.30 -4.03 4.21
C PHE A 71 0.41 -4.06 5.45
N LEU A 72 -0.12 -2.93 5.93
CA LEU A 72 -1.04 -2.95 7.07
C LEU A 72 -2.29 -3.80 6.84
N PRO A 73 -2.91 -3.82 5.64
CA PRO A 73 -4.03 -4.72 5.35
C PRO A 73 -3.70 -6.18 5.70
N ALA A 74 -2.56 -6.68 5.23
CA ALA A 74 -2.12 -8.04 5.48
C ALA A 74 -1.82 -8.33 6.96
N GLN A 75 -1.32 -7.34 7.70
CA GLN A 75 -1.05 -7.47 9.13
C GLN A 75 -2.35 -7.54 9.95
N TRP A 76 -3.35 -6.73 9.61
CA TRP A 76 -4.62 -6.68 10.34
C TRP A 76 -5.54 -7.87 10.07
N VAL A 77 -5.48 -8.45 8.87
CA VAL A 77 -6.19 -9.70 8.54
C VAL A 77 -5.37 -10.95 8.85
N VAL A 78 -4.12 -10.79 9.31
CA VAL A 78 -3.19 -11.89 9.63
C VAL A 78 -2.97 -12.81 8.42
N ALA A 79 -2.69 -12.23 7.25
CA ALA A 79 -2.67 -12.98 5.98
C ALA A 79 -1.61 -14.10 5.96
N ARG A 80 -2.07 -15.36 6.03
CA ARG A 80 -1.22 -16.57 5.92
C ARG A 80 -1.60 -17.44 4.72
N GLY A 81 -2.86 -17.40 4.29
CA GLY A 81 -3.39 -18.16 3.16
C GLY A 81 -4.03 -17.29 2.07
N SER A 82 -4.71 -17.94 1.12
CA SER A 82 -5.45 -17.27 0.05
C SER A 82 -6.58 -16.39 0.58
N GLU A 83 -7.28 -16.83 1.64
CA GLU A 83 -8.35 -16.07 2.29
C GLU A 83 -7.83 -14.77 2.91
N GLY A 84 -6.72 -14.82 3.65
CA GLY A 84 -6.06 -13.62 4.18
C GLY A 84 -5.50 -12.70 3.09
N ILE A 85 -4.98 -13.25 2.00
CA ILE A 85 -4.54 -12.44 0.83
C ILE A 85 -5.74 -11.71 0.21
N ALA A 86 -6.88 -12.39 0.03
CA ALA A 86 -8.10 -11.80 -0.47
C ALA A 86 -8.67 -10.75 0.51
N GLY A 87 -8.62 -11.03 1.82
CA GLY A 87 -9.02 -10.09 2.87
C GLY A 87 -8.17 -8.81 2.86
N ALA A 88 -6.86 -8.93 2.66
CA ALA A 88 -5.96 -7.78 2.52
C ALA A 88 -6.33 -6.94 1.28
N ALA A 89 -6.61 -7.58 0.15
CA ALA A 89 -7.08 -6.91 -1.05
C ALA A 89 -8.41 -6.19 -0.83
N ALA A 90 -9.37 -6.83 -0.14
CA ALA A 90 -10.66 -6.24 0.21
C ALA A 90 -10.53 -5.03 1.15
N VAL A 91 -9.61 -5.07 2.11
CA VAL A 91 -9.26 -3.92 2.96
C VAL A 91 -8.70 -2.78 2.12
N GLY A 92 -7.82 -3.07 1.15
CA GLY A 92 -7.28 -2.08 0.21
C GLY A 92 -8.37 -1.44 -0.67
N LEU A 93 -9.30 -2.25 -1.19
CA LEU A 93 -10.45 -1.77 -1.97
C LEU A 93 -11.33 -0.84 -1.13
N TRP A 94 -11.75 -1.29 0.06
CA TRP A 94 -12.59 -0.47 0.94
C TRP A 94 -11.89 0.81 1.39
N GLY A 95 -10.60 0.73 1.72
CA GLY A 95 -9.83 1.92 2.06
C GLY A 95 -9.72 2.92 0.92
N THR A 96 -9.64 2.43 -0.31
CA THR A 96 -9.72 3.30 -1.48
C THR A 96 -11.08 3.94 -1.61
N ILE A 97 -12.17 3.20 -1.43
CA ILE A 97 -13.54 3.76 -1.45
C ILE A 97 -13.65 4.90 -0.43
N VAL A 98 -13.19 4.67 0.81
CA VAL A 98 -13.17 5.68 1.88
C VAL A 98 -12.33 6.90 1.49
N PHE A 99 -11.11 6.69 0.98
CA PHE A 99 -10.27 7.79 0.50
C PHE A 99 -10.95 8.58 -0.63
N THR A 100 -11.51 7.90 -1.63
CA THR A 100 -12.19 8.57 -2.74
C THR A 100 -13.42 9.36 -2.28
N ALA A 101 -14.16 8.88 -1.28
CA ALA A 101 -15.24 9.63 -0.67
C ALA A 101 -14.73 10.92 0.03
N ILE A 102 -13.65 10.82 0.81
CA ILE A 102 -13.00 11.99 1.43
C ILE A 102 -12.49 12.96 0.35
N ASP A 103 -11.83 12.44 -0.69
CA ASP A 103 -11.28 13.24 -1.76
C ASP A 103 -12.36 14.02 -2.49
N ILE A 104 -13.45 13.35 -2.87
CA ILE A 104 -14.55 13.96 -3.63
C ILE A 104 -15.36 14.94 -2.78
N VAL A 105 -15.65 14.60 -1.52
CA VAL A 105 -16.54 15.40 -0.67
C VAL A 105 -15.79 16.52 0.05
N VAL A 106 -14.50 16.36 0.32
CA VAL A 106 -13.72 17.29 1.16
C VAL A 106 -12.57 17.91 0.40
N LEU A 107 -11.62 17.11 -0.10
CA LEU A 107 -10.34 17.64 -0.63
C LEU A 107 -10.52 18.41 -1.94
N ARG A 108 -11.32 17.90 -2.87
CA ARG A 108 -11.59 18.57 -4.15
C ARG A 108 -12.39 19.86 -3.98
N PRO A 109 -13.49 19.90 -3.20
CA PRO A 109 -14.16 21.16 -2.91
C PRO A 109 -13.23 22.16 -2.22
N ALA A 110 -12.40 21.70 -1.29
CA ALA A 110 -11.42 22.56 -0.60
C ALA A 110 -10.30 23.07 -1.52
N ASN A 111 -10.07 22.44 -2.67
CA ASN A 111 -9.03 22.84 -3.63
C ASN A 111 -9.17 24.29 -4.12
N HIS A 112 -10.40 24.80 -4.16
CA HIS A 112 -10.68 26.20 -4.52
C HIS A 112 -10.25 27.19 -3.44
N LEU A 113 -10.11 26.75 -2.19
CA LEU A 113 -9.73 27.58 -1.04
C LEU A 113 -8.23 27.49 -0.76
N VAL A 114 -7.71 26.26 -0.75
CA VAL A 114 -6.31 25.95 -0.49
C VAL A 114 -5.91 25.02 -1.61
N THR A 115 -5.16 25.50 -2.59
CA THR A 115 -4.73 24.68 -3.73
C THR A 115 -4.00 23.42 -3.25
N ILE A 116 -4.69 22.28 -3.28
CA ILE A 116 -4.25 20.94 -2.91
C ILE A 116 -3.73 20.22 -4.16
N TYR A 117 -4.48 20.32 -5.26
CA TYR A 117 -4.17 19.69 -6.53
C TYR A 117 -3.84 20.75 -7.58
N PRO A 118 -2.69 20.63 -8.27
CA PRO A 118 -2.36 21.51 -9.39
C PRO A 118 -3.28 21.28 -10.60
N TRP A 119 -3.87 20.09 -10.71
CA TRP A 119 -4.91 19.73 -11.67
C TRP A 119 -5.81 18.67 -11.03
N THR A 120 -7.11 18.72 -11.29
CA THR A 120 -8.05 17.71 -10.78
C THR A 120 -8.31 16.66 -11.85
N TRP A 121 -8.60 15.43 -11.42
CA TRP A 121 -9.01 14.36 -12.35
C TRP A 121 -10.26 14.70 -13.15
N ASP A 122 -11.08 15.62 -12.65
CA ASP A 122 -12.24 16.15 -13.35
C ASP A 122 -11.81 16.89 -14.64
N ALA A 123 -10.62 17.50 -14.67
CA ALA A 123 -10.08 18.10 -15.89
C ALA A 123 -9.70 17.04 -16.96
N VAL A 124 -9.27 15.84 -16.54
CA VAL A 124 -8.94 14.73 -17.45
C VAL A 124 -10.21 14.00 -17.92
N GLY A 125 -11.19 13.85 -17.04
CA GLY A 125 -12.44 13.14 -17.30
C GLY A 125 -13.57 13.97 -17.91
N GLY A 126 -13.31 15.21 -18.36
CA GLY A 126 -14.36 16.09 -18.89
C GLY A 126 -15.43 16.45 -17.85
N LEU A 127 -15.01 16.79 -16.65
CA LEU A 127 -15.78 16.98 -15.42
C LEU A 127 -16.41 15.70 -14.83
N SER A 128 -16.13 14.52 -15.41
CA SER A 128 -16.62 13.24 -14.88
C SER A 128 -15.59 12.56 -13.98
N THR A 129 -16.02 12.24 -12.75
CA THR A 129 -15.23 11.44 -11.79
C THR A 129 -15.35 9.93 -12.06
N TRP A 130 -16.14 9.50 -13.05
CA TRP A 130 -16.38 8.07 -13.31
C TRP A 130 -15.10 7.29 -13.65
N TRP A 131 -14.14 7.91 -14.34
CA TRP A 131 -12.88 7.26 -14.71
C TRP A 131 -11.85 7.23 -13.57
N TYR A 132 -11.98 8.15 -12.62
CA TYR A 132 -11.13 8.24 -11.45
C TYR A 132 -11.34 7.03 -10.53
N LEU A 133 -12.60 6.71 -10.21
CA LEU A 133 -12.93 5.68 -9.23
C LEU A 133 -12.30 4.31 -9.56
N PRO A 134 -12.48 3.72 -10.77
CA PRO A 134 -11.95 2.40 -11.07
C PRO A 134 -10.42 2.33 -11.03
N ILE A 135 -9.72 3.39 -11.48
CA ILE A 135 -8.25 3.44 -11.47
C ILE A 135 -7.73 3.32 -10.04
N TRP A 136 -8.30 4.11 -9.12
CA TRP A 136 -7.89 4.05 -7.72
C TRP A 136 -8.28 2.73 -7.09
N TRP A 137 -9.49 2.24 -7.35
CA TRP A 137 -9.95 0.96 -6.81
C TRP A 137 -9.02 -0.18 -7.22
N MET A 138 -8.63 -0.22 -8.50
CA MET A 138 -7.65 -1.18 -9.00
C MET A 138 -6.30 -1.01 -8.30
N LEU A 139 -5.77 0.22 -8.21
CA LEU A 139 -4.45 0.46 -7.61
C LEU A 139 -4.42 0.08 -6.13
N GLY A 140 -5.37 0.54 -5.32
CA GLY A 140 -5.41 0.27 -3.88
C GLY A 140 -5.65 -1.21 -3.57
N THR A 141 -6.49 -1.88 -4.36
CA THR A 141 -6.67 -3.34 -4.28
C THR A 141 -5.37 -4.05 -4.66
N PHE A 142 -4.73 -3.64 -5.75
CA PHE A 142 -3.51 -4.26 -6.27
C PHE A 142 -2.35 -4.20 -5.27
N VAL A 143 -2.04 -3.03 -4.72
CA VAL A 143 -0.90 -2.89 -3.80
C VAL A 143 -1.12 -3.65 -2.49
N ALA A 144 -2.35 -3.64 -1.96
CA ALA A 144 -2.71 -4.42 -0.78
C ALA A 144 -2.70 -5.94 -1.06
N TRP A 145 -3.11 -6.35 -2.26
CA TRP A 145 -3.06 -7.74 -2.72
C TRP A 145 -1.62 -8.24 -2.85
N MET A 146 -0.73 -7.49 -3.51
CA MET A 146 0.69 -7.82 -3.62
C MET A 146 1.38 -7.85 -2.24
N GLY A 147 1.06 -6.88 -1.36
CA GLY A 147 1.53 -6.87 0.02
C GLY A 147 1.05 -8.08 0.82
N GLY A 148 -0.20 -8.50 0.62
CA GLY A 148 -0.77 -9.75 1.14
C GLY A 148 0.00 -10.97 0.68
N MET A 149 0.25 -11.12 -0.63
CA MET A 149 1.02 -12.24 -1.19
C MET A 149 2.43 -12.32 -0.59
N LEU A 150 3.14 -11.19 -0.54
CA LEU A 150 4.50 -11.15 -0.01
C LEU A 150 4.53 -11.49 1.48
N THR A 151 3.56 -10.99 2.26
CA THR A 151 3.42 -11.27 3.69
C THR A 151 3.13 -12.75 3.92
N ALA A 152 2.13 -13.32 3.25
CA ALA A 152 1.76 -14.73 3.37
C ALA A 152 2.90 -15.66 2.91
N GLY A 153 3.58 -15.33 1.80
CA GLY A 153 4.71 -16.10 1.30
C GLY A 153 5.94 -16.07 2.21
N ARG A 154 6.11 -15.01 3.01
CA ARG A 154 7.14 -14.91 4.05
C ARG A 154 6.72 -15.65 5.32
N ALA A 155 5.46 -15.56 5.72
CA ALA A 155 4.90 -16.32 6.84
C ALA A 155 5.04 -17.83 6.63
N ALA A 156 4.71 -18.32 5.44
CA ALA A 156 4.85 -19.73 5.08
C ALA A 156 6.29 -20.26 5.20
N ARG A 157 7.30 -19.40 5.00
CA ARG A 157 8.72 -19.77 5.10
C ARG A 157 9.27 -19.67 6.51
N ALA A 158 8.84 -18.65 7.27
CA ALA A 158 9.35 -18.39 8.61
C ALA A 158 8.61 -19.17 9.71
N GLY A 159 7.44 -19.76 9.41
CA GLY A 159 6.58 -20.42 10.39
C GLY A 159 5.79 -19.44 11.28
N ASP A 160 6.00 -18.13 11.13
CA ASP A 160 5.31 -17.09 11.90
C ASP A 160 5.05 -15.83 11.04
N SER A 161 4.12 -14.98 11.51
CA SER A 161 3.76 -13.71 10.87
C SER A 161 4.97 -12.79 10.80
N PRO A 162 5.42 -12.38 9.59
CA PRO A 162 6.59 -11.54 9.47
C PRO A 162 6.28 -10.12 9.94
N THR A 163 7.23 -9.50 10.64
CA THR A 163 7.13 -8.10 11.04
C THR A 163 7.02 -7.18 9.81
N LEU A 164 6.34 -6.03 9.97
CA LEU A 164 6.20 -5.03 8.91
C LEU A 164 7.55 -4.63 8.31
N GLN A 165 8.56 -4.40 9.16
CA GLN A 165 9.91 -4.05 8.72
C GLN A 165 10.51 -5.13 7.80
N ARG A 166 10.36 -6.41 8.15
CA ARG A 166 10.92 -7.53 7.39
C ARG A 166 10.28 -7.66 6.00
N VAL A 167 9.00 -7.30 5.85
CA VAL A 167 8.34 -7.29 4.54
C VAL A 167 8.61 -6.03 3.74
N ALA A 168 8.64 -4.87 4.39
CA ALA A 168 8.73 -3.57 3.75
C ALA A 168 10.14 -3.18 3.29
N VAL A 169 11.18 -3.43 4.10
CA VAL A 169 12.57 -3.02 3.80
C VAL A 169 13.03 -3.40 2.39
N PRO A 170 12.89 -4.65 1.91
CA PRO A 170 13.35 -4.99 0.56
C PRO A 170 12.57 -4.27 -0.54
N VAL A 171 11.29 -3.94 -0.32
CA VAL A 171 10.48 -3.17 -1.27
C VAL A 171 10.92 -1.72 -1.30
N VAL A 172 11.09 -1.09 -0.13
CA VAL A 172 11.56 0.30 -0.01
C VAL A 172 12.97 0.46 -0.56
N ALA A 173 13.86 -0.51 -0.29
CA ALA A 173 15.22 -0.49 -0.83
C ALA A 173 15.25 -0.61 -2.36
N GLY A 174 14.43 -1.49 -2.95
CA GLY A 174 14.32 -1.57 -4.41
C GLY A 174 13.70 -0.31 -5.03
N ALA A 175 12.70 0.29 -4.36
CA ALA A 175 12.13 1.57 -4.76
C ALA A 175 13.18 2.69 -4.77
N ALA A 176 13.97 2.80 -3.71
CA ALA A 176 15.06 3.77 -3.60
C ALA A 176 16.13 3.55 -4.67
N LEU A 177 16.50 2.30 -4.95
CA LEU A 177 17.44 1.96 -6.00
C LEU A 177 16.94 2.39 -7.38
N ILE A 178 15.68 2.09 -7.71
CA ILE A 178 15.05 2.50 -8.98
C ILE A 178 15.02 4.03 -9.10
N ALA A 179 14.66 4.74 -8.03
CA ALA A 179 14.63 6.19 -8.01
C ALA A 179 16.03 6.80 -8.22
N VAL A 180 17.07 6.25 -7.57
CA VAL A 180 18.47 6.67 -7.74
C VAL A 180 18.95 6.41 -9.18
N ILE A 181 18.68 5.22 -9.73
CA ILE A 181 19.03 4.91 -11.12
C ILE A 181 18.34 5.86 -12.08
N GLY A 182 17.03 6.09 -11.92
CA GLY A 182 16.27 7.04 -12.73
C GLY A 182 16.87 8.45 -12.68
N ARG A 183 17.31 8.89 -11.50
CA ARG A 183 17.92 10.21 -11.32
C ARG A 183 19.29 10.33 -12.00
N ILE A 184 20.12 9.29 -11.91
CA ILE A 184 21.44 9.23 -12.57
C ILE A 184 21.29 9.16 -14.09
N ALA A 185 20.29 8.42 -14.58
CA ALA A 185 19.98 8.29 -16.00
C ALA A 185 19.32 9.54 -16.62
N GLY A 186 19.10 10.61 -15.83
CA GLY A 186 18.49 11.85 -16.32
C GLY A 186 16.99 11.73 -16.63
N CYS A 187 16.27 10.81 -15.96
CA CYS A 187 14.83 10.69 -16.11
C CYS A 187 14.14 12.02 -15.71
N PRO A 188 13.31 12.64 -16.58
CA PRO A 188 12.70 13.94 -16.32
C PRO A 188 11.48 13.87 -15.38
N VAL A 189 11.29 12.73 -14.70
CA VAL A 189 10.15 12.48 -13.81
C VAL A 189 10.55 12.83 -12.38
N MET A 190 9.67 13.51 -11.65
CA MET A 190 9.90 13.89 -10.25
C MET A 190 10.25 12.68 -9.37
N LEU A 191 11.18 12.86 -8.43
CA LEU A 191 11.60 11.80 -7.50
C LEU A 191 10.46 11.09 -6.76
N PRO A 192 9.44 11.78 -6.19
CA PRO A 192 8.32 11.08 -5.53
C PRO A 192 7.55 10.14 -6.46
N VAL A 193 7.43 10.50 -7.75
CA VAL A 193 6.74 9.67 -8.75
C VAL A 193 7.58 8.44 -9.09
N THR A 194 8.89 8.62 -9.34
CA THR A 194 9.78 7.48 -9.61
C THR A 194 9.93 6.55 -8.40
N ALA A 195 9.93 7.09 -7.17
CA ALA A 195 9.93 6.30 -5.95
C ALA A 195 8.65 5.48 -5.79
N GLY A 196 7.47 6.06 -6.03
CA GLY A 196 6.20 5.34 -6.00
C GLY A 196 6.07 4.26 -7.07
N GLY A 197 6.50 4.56 -8.31
CA GLY A 197 6.55 3.59 -9.40
C GLY A 197 7.53 2.46 -9.10
N GLY A 198 8.74 2.79 -8.62
CA GLY A 198 9.75 1.82 -8.21
C GLY A 198 9.29 0.93 -7.04
N PHE A 199 8.56 1.49 -6.08
CA PHE A 199 7.94 0.73 -5.00
C PHE A 199 6.95 -0.29 -5.54
N THR A 200 6.06 0.13 -6.43
CA THR A 200 5.02 -0.72 -7.01
C THR A 200 5.66 -1.87 -7.80
N LEU A 201 6.64 -1.57 -8.67
CA LEU A 201 7.40 -2.56 -9.44
C LEU A 201 8.13 -3.56 -8.53
N THR A 202 8.86 -3.06 -7.53
CA THR A 202 9.61 -3.92 -6.59
C THR A 202 8.67 -4.82 -5.80
N LEU A 203 7.55 -4.27 -5.31
CA LEU A 203 6.54 -5.02 -4.59
C LEU A 203 5.97 -6.15 -5.46
N THR A 204 5.60 -5.85 -6.71
CA THR A 204 5.07 -6.84 -7.65
C THR A 204 6.08 -7.95 -7.91
N VAL A 205 7.34 -7.61 -8.23
CA VAL A 205 8.39 -8.61 -8.50
C VAL A 205 8.60 -9.52 -7.28
N LEU A 206 8.69 -8.95 -6.09
CA LEU A 206 8.90 -9.73 -4.86
C LEU A 206 7.68 -10.58 -4.49
N ALA A 207 6.47 -10.07 -4.70
CA ALA A 207 5.23 -10.81 -4.46
C ALA A 207 5.10 -12.01 -5.41
N VAL A 208 5.30 -11.80 -6.71
CA VAL A 208 5.28 -12.88 -7.72
C VAL A 208 6.37 -13.91 -7.43
N ALA A 209 7.59 -13.47 -7.13
CA ALA A 209 8.68 -14.38 -6.75
C ALA A 209 8.37 -15.16 -5.45
N ALA A 210 7.62 -14.58 -4.51
CA ALA A 210 7.23 -15.28 -3.29
C ALA A 210 6.22 -16.39 -3.54
N VAL A 211 5.34 -16.23 -4.54
CA VAL A 211 4.40 -17.26 -4.98
C VAL A 211 5.11 -18.33 -5.82
N ALA A 212 5.94 -17.92 -6.79
CA ALA A 212 6.63 -18.83 -7.70
C ALA A 212 7.57 -19.81 -6.98
N ARG A 213 8.19 -19.40 -5.87
CA ARG A 213 9.05 -20.29 -5.05
C ARG A 213 8.29 -21.28 -4.16
N LYS A 214 6.95 -21.22 -4.17
CA LYS A 214 6.05 -22.09 -3.40
C LYS A 214 5.50 -23.24 -4.26
N ALA A 215 5.60 -23.12 -5.59
CA ALA A 215 5.28 -24.14 -6.59
C ALA A 215 6.52 -24.96 -6.91
#